data_AF-A0A6J4TZ09-F1
#
_entry.id   AF-A0A6J4TZ09-F1
#
_cell.length_a   1.000
_cell.length_b   1.000
_cell.length_c   1.000
_cell.angle_alpha   90.00
_cell.angle_beta   90.00
_cell.angle_gamma   90.00
#
_symmetry.space_group_name_H-M   'P 1'
#
loop_
_entity.id
_entity.type
_entity.pdbx_description
1 polymer ?
#
loop_
_entity_poly.entity_id
_entity_poly.type
_entity_poly.pdbx_seq_one_letter_code
_entity_poly.pdbx_strand_id
1 'polypeptide(L)'
;MLVGERAEEVRVLLERLAAWAGRRPDVCALALVGSWARGAAGPTSDVDVVLLTTEPWRYVDHVDWLDDVGAVHLLQTRSWGAVTERRVALPSGLEVEFGIGSPSWASTDPVDPGTRRVVTDGLGVLHDPDGALARLVAAC
;
A
#
# COMPACT_ATOMS: atom_id res chain seq x y z
N MET A 1 -21.36 5.16 8.82
CA MET A 1 -20.24 6.07 8.54
C MET A 1 -20.60 6.88 7.31
N LEU A 2 -20.58 8.20 7.42
CA LEU A 2 -20.82 9.11 6.29
C LEU A 2 -19.58 9.15 5.38
N VAL A 3 -19.74 9.56 4.11
CA VAL A 3 -18.63 9.67 3.13
C VAL A 3 -17.48 10.53 3.67
N GLY A 4 -17.80 11.67 4.31
CA GLY A 4 -16.79 12.58 4.87
C GLY A 4 -16.03 12.01 6.07
N GLU A 5 -16.70 11.24 6.94
CA GLU A 5 -16.05 10.57 8.07
C GLU A 5 -15.05 9.51 7.58
N ARG A 6 -15.44 8.74 6.55
CA ARG A 6 -14.54 7.74 5.95
C ARG A 6 -13.32 8.39 5.31
N ALA A 7 -13.52 9.46 4.53
CA ALA A 7 -12.41 10.13 3.84
C ALA A 7 -11.39 10.69 4.85
N GLU A 8 -11.87 11.26 5.96
CA GLU A 8 -10.99 11.75 7.03
C GLU A 8 -10.24 10.61 7.74
N GLU A 9 -10.91 9.49 8.02
CA GLU A 9 -10.25 8.29 8.54
C GLU A 9 -9.13 7.81 7.62
N VAL A 10 -9.39 7.71 6.31
CA VAL A 10 -8.38 7.30 5.33
C VAL A 10 -7.22 8.29 5.30
N ARG A 11 -7.48 9.60 5.35
CA ARG A 11 -6.41 10.62 5.42
C ARG A 11 -5.48 10.38 6.62
N VAL A 12 -6.05 10.19 7.81
CA VAL A 12 -5.29 9.91 9.05
C VAL A 12 -4.52 8.59 8.96
N LEU A 13 -5.11 7.56 8.36
CA LEU A 13 -4.43 6.30 8.09
C LEU A 13 -3.20 6.51 7.20
N LEU A 14 -3.34 7.22 6.07
CA LEU A 14 -2.25 7.44 5.12
C LEU A 14 -1.08 8.22 5.74
N GLU A 15 -1.37 9.21 6.58
CA GLU A 15 -0.34 9.94 7.35
C GLU A 15 0.41 9.02 8.32
N ARG A 16 -0.32 8.14 9.02
CA ARG A 16 0.29 7.12 9.88
C ARG A 16 1.18 6.17 9.09
N LEU A 17 0.69 5.66 7.95
CA LEU A 17 1.44 4.71 7.13
C LEU A 17 2.70 5.35 6.53
N ALA A 18 2.62 6.60 6.05
CA ALA A 18 3.79 7.33 5.58
C ALA A 18 4.84 7.52 6.68
N ALA A 19 4.40 7.91 7.90
CA ALA A 19 5.30 8.06 9.03
C ALA A 19 5.88 6.72 9.51
N TRP A 20 5.10 5.64 9.46
CA TRP A 20 5.53 4.29 9.77
C TRP A 20 6.60 3.81 8.79
N ALA A 21 6.36 3.95 7.49
CA ALA A 21 7.33 3.61 6.44
C ALA A 21 8.65 4.36 6.64
N GLY A 22 8.60 5.68 6.90
CA GLY A 22 9.80 6.48 7.12
C GLY A 22 10.63 6.14 8.36
N ARG A 23 10.12 5.31 9.29
CA ARG A 23 10.88 4.80 10.45
C ARG A 23 11.45 3.40 10.24
N ARG A 24 11.17 2.77 9.10
CA ARG A 24 11.55 1.39 8.79
C ARG A 24 12.67 1.38 7.75
N PRO A 25 13.91 1.05 8.13
CA PRO A 25 15.04 1.10 7.20
C PRO A 25 14.95 0.08 6.06
N ASP A 26 14.15 -0.97 6.25
CA ASP A 26 13.89 -2.01 5.25
C ASP A 26 12.77 -1.64 4.26
N VAL A 27 12.02 -0.56 4.51
CA VAL A 27 10.97 -0.07 3.61
C VAL A 27 11.58 0.89 2.60
N CYS A 28 11.54 0.51 1.32
CA CYS A 28 12.07 1.31 0.23
C CYS A 28 11.03 2.29 -0.32
N ALA A 29 9.76 1.89 -0.36
CA ALA A 29 8.69 2.75 -0.83
C ALA A 29 7.31 2.28 -0.35
N LEU A 30 6.37 3.23 -0.30
CA LEU A 30 4.96 2.99 -0.02
C LEU A 30 4.09 3.86 -0.93
N ALA A 31 3.11 3.25 -1.57
CA ALA A 31 2.13 3.93 -2.42
C ALA A 31 0.71 3.60 -2.02
N LEU A 32 -0.19 4.58 -2.12
CA LEU A 32 -1.63 4.37 -2.24
C LEU A 32 -1.95 4.03 -3.69
N VAL A 33 -2.78 3.01 -3.90
CA VAL A 33 -3.29 2.63 -5.23
C VAL A 33 -4.81 2.46 -5.19
N GLY A 34 -5.39 2.08 -6.33
CA GLY A 34 -6.79 1.69 -6.38
C GLY A 34 -7.77 2.86 -6.22
N SER A 35 -8.92 2.59 -5.62
CA SER A 35 -10.08 3.50 -5.68
C SER A 35 -9.84 4.85 -4.99
N TRP A 36 -9.09 4.86 -3.89
CA TRP A 36 -8.73 6.07 -3.16
C TRP A 36 -7.68 6.90 -3.91
N ALA A 37 -6.70 6.27 -4.57
CA ALA A 37 -5.70 6.97 -5.38
C ALA A 37 -6.33 7.73 -6.56
N ARG A 38 -7.39 7.16 -7.18
CA ARG A 38 -8.06 7.75 -8.35
C ARG A 38 -9.30 8.59 -8.02
N GLY A 39 -9.59 8.85 -6.74
CA GLY A 39 -10.73 9.67 -6.32
C GLY A 39 -12.11 9.06 -6.58
N ALA A 40 -12.20 7.73 -6.71
CA ALA A 40 -13.44 6.99 -7.01
C ALA A 40 -13.94 6.15 -5.83
N ALA A 41 -13.32 6.28 -4.66
CA ALA A 41 -13.67 5.53 -3.46
C ALA A 41 -15.01 5.99 -2.84
N GLY A 42 -15.73 5.04 -2.26
CA GLY A 42 -16.94 5.26 -1.46
C GLY A 42 -16.76 4.84 0.01
N PRO A 43 -17.81 4.97 0.85
CA PRO A 43 -17.76 4.65 2.28
C PRO A 43 -17.40 3.19 2.61
N THR A 44 -17.60 2.28 1.66
CA THR A 44 -17.35 0.84 1.78
C THR A 44 -16.10 0.39 1.03
N SER A 45 -15.37 1.30 0.39
CA SER A 45 -14.13 0.97 -0.30
C SER A 45 -13.04 0.63 0.71
N ASP A 46 -12.30 -0.44 0.43
CA ASP A 46 -11.02 -0.75 1.06
C ASP A 46 -9.93 0.25 0.64
N VAL A 47 -8.86 0.31 1.41
CA VAL A 47 -7.65 1.10 1.10
C VAL A 47 -6.58 0.15 0.59
N ASP A 48 -6.18 0.31 -0.67
CA ASP A 48 -5.10 -0.47 -1.28
C ASP A 48 -3.77 0.28 -1.20
N VAL A 49 -2.74 -0.37 -0.65
CA VAL A 49 -1.37 0.15 -0.63
C VAL A 49 -0.37 -0.86 -1.18
N VAL A 50 0.66 -0.37 -1.87
CA VAL A 50 1.82 -1.18 -2.28
C VAL A 50 2.99 -0.85 -1.36
N LEU A 51 3.49 -1.86 -0.66
CA LEU A 51 4.66 -1.80 0.21
C LEU A 51 5.85 -2.45 -0.49
N LEU A 52 6.87 -1.66 -0.81
CA LEU A 52 8.14 -2.16 -1.37
C LEU A 52 9.20 -2.19 -0.28
N THR A 53 9.78 -3.37 -0.06
CA THR A 53 10.73 -3.62 1.03
C THR A 53 11.82 -4.59 0.60
N THR A 54 13.03 -4.43 1.17
CA THR A 54 14.11 -5.41 1.03
C THR A 54 13.86 -6.71 1.79
N GLU A 55 12.92 -6.72 2.73
CA GLU A 55 12.57 -7.88 3.58
C GLU A 55 11.08 -8.27 3.48
N PRO A 56 10.54 -8.69 2.31
CA PRO A 56 9.11 -9.01 2.17
C PRO A 56 8.60 -10.06 3.17
N TRP A 57 9.43 -11.07 3.47
CA TRP A 57 9.14 -12.13 4.43
C TRP A 57 8.76 -11.59 5.81
N ARG A 58 9.34 -10.45 6.22
CA ARG A 58 9.06 -9.82 7.52
C ARG A 58 7.59 -9.41 7.65
N TYR A 59 6.95 -9.05 6.55
CA TYR A 59 5.58 -8.56 6.56
C TYR A 59 4.57 -9.61 6.12
N VAL A 60 5.02 -10.60 5.35
CA VAL A 60 4.20 -11.75 4.91
C VAL A 60 4.08 -12.79 6.02
N ASP A 61 5.19 -13.15 6.68
CA ASP A 61 5.23 -14.29 7.61
C ASP A 61 4.94 -13.90 9.05
N HIS A 62 5.04 -12.60 9.38
CA HIS A 62 4.81 -12.08 10.73
C HIS A 62 3.64 -11.11 10.79
N VAL A 63 3.11 -10.93 12.01
CA VAL A 63 1.97 -10.05 12.29
C VAL A 63 2.31 -8.90 13.23
N ASP A 64 3.53 -8.85 13.79
CA ASP A 64 3.90 -7.83 14.78
C ASP A 64 3.82 -6.39 14.24
N TRP A 65 3.99 -6.22 12.93
CA TRP A 65 3.87 -4.92 12.27
C TRP A 65 2.43 -4.42 12.15
N LEU A 66 1.44 -5.30 12.33
CA LEU A 66 0.02 -4.96 12.23
C LEU A 66 -0.39 -3.97 13.34
N ASP A 67 0.15 -4.16 14.54
CA ASP A 67 -0.09 -3.26 15.67
C ASP A 67 0.45 -1.85 15.39
N ASP A 68 1.61 -1.74 14.73
CA ASP A 68 2.22 -0.45 14.40
C ASP A 68 1.39 0.38 13.40
N VAL A 69 0.66 -0.30 12.50
CA VAL A 69 -0.27 0.35 11.56
C VAL A 69 -1.68 0.50 12.15
N GLY A 70 -1.93 -0.09 13.33
CA GLY A 70 -3.18 -0.04 14.08
C GLY A 70 -4.25 -1.00 13.56
N ALA A 71 -3.83 -2.07 12.90
CA ALA A 71 -4.71 -3.17 12.51
C ALA A 71 -4.97 -4.09 13.71
N VAL A 72 -6.18 -4.67 13.76
CA VAL A 72 -6.60 -5.58 14.84
C VAL A 72 -6.83 -7.01 14.36
N HIS A 73 -7.07 -7.19 13.06
CA HIS A 73 -7.29 -8.51 12.47
C HIS A 73 -6.58 -8.63 11.13
N LEU A 74 -5.91 -9.77 10.92
CA LEU A 74 -5.55 -10.25 9.59
C LEU A 74 -6.74 -10.99 9.00
N LEU A 75 -7.27 -10.50 7.89
CA LEU A 75 -8.44 -11.07 7.22
C LEU A 75 -8.04 -12.09 6.15
N GLN A 76 -6.97 -11.80 5.41
CA GLN A 76 -6.57 -12.61 4.26
C GLN A 76 -5.09 -12.49 3.94
N THR A 77 -4.53 -13.56 3.36
CA THR A 77 -3.21 -13.56 2.69
C THR A 77 -3.33 -14.27 1.35
N ARG A 78 -2.88 -13.64 0.27
CA ARG A 78 -2.89 -14.21 -1.09
C ARG A 78 -1.65 -13.79 -1.86
N SER A 79 -1.18 -14.62 -2.78
CA SER A 79 -0.06 -14.26 -3.65
C SER A 79 -0.56 -13.84 -5.03
N TRP A 80 -0.10 -12.69 -5.51
CA TRP A 80 -0.43 -12.09 -6.80
C TRP A 80 0.85 -11.81 -7.59
N GLY A 81 1.41 -12.86 -8.21
CA GLY A 81 2.62 -12.72 -9.01
C GLY A 81 3.79 -12.15 -8.20
N ALA A 82 4.14 -10.89 -8.45
CA ALA A 82 5.27 -10.20 -7.82
C ALA A 82 5.00 -9.64 -6.42
N VAL A 83 3.75 -9.65 -5.96
CA VAL A 83 3.37 -9.16 -4.62
C VAL A 83 2.56 -10.19 -3.85
N THR A 84 2.62 -10.13 -2.52
CA THR A 84 1.75 -10.88 -1.62
C THR A 84 0.79 -9.92 -0.93
N GLU A 85 -0.51 -10.14 -1.11
CA GLU A 85 -1.59 -9.47 -0.40
C GLU A 85 -1.59 -9.84 1.07
N ARG A 86 -1.66 -8.83 1.93
CA ARG A 86 -2.04 -8.93 3.34
C ARG A 86 -3.20 -7.99 3.58
N ARG A 87 -4.41 -8.53 3.72
CA ARG A 87 -5.62 -7.75 3.98
C ARG A 87 -5.94 -7.76 5.47
N VAL A 88 -6.16 -6.57 6.03
CA VAL A 88 -6.30 -6.37 7.46
C VAL A 88 -7.49 -5.47 7.77
N ALA A 89 -8.06 -5.58 8.96
CA ALA A 89 -9.08 -4.67 9.46
C ALA A 89 -8.54 -3.76 10.56
N LEU A 90 -8.92 -2.48 10.50
CA LEU A 90 -8.78 -1.54 11.61
C LEU A 90 -9.95 -1.68 12.61
N PRO A 91 -9.86 -1.14 13.85
CA PRO A 91 -10.94 -1.19 14.83
C PRO A 91 -12.29 -0.65 14.33
N SER A 92 -12.27 0.28 13.38
CA SER A 92 -13.45 0.87 12.74
C SER A 92 -14.15 -0.06 11.72
N GLY A 93 -13.52 -1.18 11.38
CA GLY A 93 -13.91 -2.04 10.27
C GLY A 93 -13.42 -1.55 8.90
N LEU A 94 -12.56 -0.53 8.83
CA LEU A 94 -11.86 -0.20 7.58
C LEU A 94 -10.94 -1.35 7.19
N GLU A 95 -11.11 -1.87 5.98
CA GLU A 95 -10.17 -2.83 5.39
C GLU A 95 -9.02 -2.12 4.70
N VAL A 96 -7.80 -2.62 4.92
CA VAL A 96 -6.58 -2.16 4.25
C VAL A 96 -5.92 -3.37 3.60
N GLU A 97 -5.67 -3.28 2.31
CA GLU A 97 -4.93 -4.27 1.54
C GLU A 97 -3.48 -3.81 1.34
N PHE A 98 -2.53 -4.60 1.82
CA PHE A 98 -1.11 -4.40 1.56
C PHE A 98 -0.65 -5.35 0.46
N GLY A 99 -0.31 -4.83 -0.71
CA GLY A 99 0.46 -5.53 -1.74
C GLY A 99 1.95 -5.45 -1.41
N ILE A 100 2.50 -6.52 -0.85
CA ILE A 100 3.87 -6.56 -0.33
C ILE A 100 4.80 -7.13 -1.39
N GLY A 101 5.78 -6.35 -1.83
CA GLY A 101 6.72 -6.74 -2.87
C GLY A 101 8.15 -6.31 -2.58
N SER A 102 9.07 -6.81 -3.40
CA SER A 102 10.45 -6.32 -3.41
C SER A 102 10.59 -5.04 -4.26
N PRO A 103 11.67 -4.26 -4.13
CA PRO A 103 11.85 -3.01 -4.89
C PRO A 103 11.84 -3.21 -6.41
N SER A 104 12.12 -4.44 -6.89
CA SER A 104 12.08 -4.77 -8.32
C SER A 104 10.68 -4.62 -8.94
N TRP A 105 9.61 -4.57 -8.13
CA TRP A 105 8.28 -4.24 -8.62
C TRP A 105 8.25 -2.87 -9.31
N ALA A 106 9.06 -1.91 -8.85
CA ALA A 106 9.18 -0.58 -9.47
C ALA A 106 10.23 -0.51 -10.61
N SER A 107 10.63 -1.64 -11.18
CA SER A 107 11.57 -1.66 -12.31
C SER A 107 10.94 -1.01 -13.54
N THR A 108 11.73 -0.19 -14.26
CA THR A 108 11.26 0.54 -15.45
C THR A 108 11.73 -0.04 -16.77
N ASP A 109 12.63 -1.04 -16.75
CA ASP A 109 13.25 -1.60 -17.94
C ASP A 109 13.19 -3.15 -17.96
N PRO A 110 12.10 -3.74 -18.48
CA PRO A 110 10.82 -3.09 -18.82
C PRO A 110 9.92 -2.92 -17.58
N VAL A 111 8.96 -2.00 -17.66
CA VAL A 111 7.84 -1.99 -16.70
C VAL A 111 6.98 -3.23 -16.93
N ASP A 112 6.79 -4.03 -15.87
CA ASP A 112 5.88 -5.18 -15.88
C ASP A 112 4.45 -4.75 -16.26
N PRO A 113 3.73 -5.47 -17.15
CA PRO A 113 2.39 -5.06 -17.58
C PRO A 113 1.36 -4.94 -16.44
N GLY A 114 1.45 -5.80 -15.41
CA GLY A 114 0.57 -5.74 -14.25
C GLY A 114 0.86 -4.50 -13.41
N THR A 115 2.14 -4.22 -13.19
CA THR A 115 2.62 -2.99 -12.54
C THR A 115 2.15 -1.74 -13.29
N ARG A 116 2.36 -1.67 -14.62
CA ARG A 116 1.88 -0.55 -15.43
C ARG A 116 0.39 -0.32 -15.23
N ARG A 117 -0.42 -1.38 -15.24
CA ARG A 117 -1.87 -1.26 -15.01
C ARG A 117 -2.18 -0.64 -13.66
N VAL A 118 -1.53 -1.09 -12.58
CA VAL A 118 -1.72 -0.53 -11.23
C VAL A 118 -1.37 0.96 -11.22
N VAL A 119 -0.25 1.33 -11.82
CA VAL A 119 0.22 2.73 -11.89
C VAL A 119 -0.75 3.60 -12.67
N THR A 120 -1.20 3.15 -13.86
CA THR A 120 -2.11 3.91 -14.72
C THR A 120 -3.54 3.96 -14.18
N ASP A 121 -3.95 2.98 -13.37
CA ASP A 121 -5.25 2.97 -12.67
C ASP A 121 -5.27 3.90 -11.43
N GLY A 122 -4.13 4.54 -11.11
CA GLY A 122 -3.98 5.54 -10.07
C GLY A 122 -2.97 5.12 -9.01
N LEU A 123 -1.90 5.91 -8.86
CA LEU A 123 -0.88 5.75 -7.83
C LEU A 123 -0.58 7.08 -7.15
N GLY A 124 -0.71 7.12 -5.82
CA GLY A 124 -0.30 8.24 -4.97
C GLY A 124 0.87 7.83 -4.08
N VAL A 125 2.00 8.52 -4.19
CA VAL A 125 3.20 8.22 -3.38
C VAL A 125 2.99 8.67 -1.94
N LEU A 126 3.24 7.77 -0.98
CA LEU A 126 3.21 8.06 0.46
C LEU A 126 4.63 8.15 1.06
N HIS A 127 5.54 7.30 0.59
CA HIS A 127 6.95 7.28 0.98
C HIS A 127 7.80 6.80 -0.20
N ASP A 128 8.82 7.56 -0.61
CA ASP A 128 9.69 7.21 -1.75
C ASP A 128 11.05 7.96 -1.67
N PRO A 129 11.89 7.67 -0.66
CA PRO A 129 13.14 8.39 -0.41
C PRO A 129 14.11 8.35 -1.59
N ASP A 130 14.10 7.26 -2.37
CA ASP A 130 14.99 7.05 -3.51
C ASP A 130 14.35 7.40 -4.87
N GLY A 131 13.11 7.90 -4.87
CA GLY A 131 12.39 8.29 -6.09
C GLY A 131 12.04 7.13 -7.03
N ALA A 132 11.98 5.89 -6.54
CA ALA A 132 11.71 4.71 -7.35
C ALA A 132 10.28 4.70 -7.89
N LEU A 133 9.29 5.02 -7.05
CA LEU A 133 7.91 5.13 -7.48
C LEU A 133 7.71 6.34 -8.41
N ALA A 134 8.37 7.46 -8.13
CA ALA A 134 8.33 8.63 -9.01
C ALA A 134 8.85 8.32 -10.43
N ARG A 135 9.96 7.57 -10.53
CA ARG A 135 10.49 7.10 -11.82
C ARG A 135 9.54 6.12 -12.50
N LEU A 136 8.95 5.20 -11.75
CA LEU A 136 7.98 4.24 -12.27
C LEU A 136 6.76 4.95 -12.87
N VAL A 137 6.20 5.94 -12.16
CA VAL A 137 5.09 6.78 -12.66
C VAL A 137 5.48 7.49 -13.96
N ALA A 138 6.69 8.03 -14.05
CA ALA A 138 7.16 8.70 -15.27
C ALA A 138 7.38 7.75 -16.46
N ALA A 139 7.52 6.44 -16.22
CA ALA A 139 7.76 5.42 -17.24
C ALA A 139 6.47 4.69 -17.71
N CYS A 140 5.32 5.00 -17.11
CA CYS A 140 4.02 4.43 -17.45
C CYS A 140 3.19 5.38 -18.29
#